data_AF-A0ABD1QEU4-F1
#
_entry.id   AF-A0ABD1QEU4-F1
#
_cell.length_a   1.000
_cell.length_b   1.000
_cell.length_c   1.000
_cell.angle_alpha   90.00
_cell.angle_beta   90.00
_cell.angle_gamma   90.00
#
_symmetry.space_group_name_H-M   'P 1'
#
loop_
_entity.id
_entity.type
_entity.pdbx_description
1 polymer ?
#
loop_
_entity_poly.entity_id
_entity_poly.type
_entity_poly.pdbx_seq_one_letter_code
_entity_poly.pdbx_strand_id
1 'polypeptide(L)'
;MQLLAVMPSCGKSCSRSPQLFRQKIDKSGEGYKPVAKMQNEERKFLKCLVPPLMAAIVALSPLCNTQVSVGQTIDAQKGATLFRRACIGCHDAGGNIIQPGATLFLKDLERNGVDKEEEIYRLTYYGKGRMPGFGENCTPRGQCTFGPRLQEDEIKLLAEFVKSQADRGWPSIEVDGD
;
A
#
# COMPACT_ATOMS: atom_id res chain seq x y z
N MET A 1 -27.92 18.00 42.09
CA MET A 1 -28.89 17.01 41.60
C MET A 1 -28.13 15.79 41.10
N GLN A 2 -28.58 14.62 41.53
CA GLN A 2 -28.10 13.31 41.12
C GLN A 2 -28.41 13.01 39.64
N LEU A 3 -27.50 12.21 39.04
CA LEU A 3 -27.68 11.13 38.06
C LEU A 3 -28.86 11.20 37.08
N LEU A 4 -28.57 10.92 35.80
CA LEU A 4 -29.05 9.70 35.12
C LEU A 4 -28.35 9.56 33.76
N ALA A 5 -27.62 8.45 33.60
CA ALA A 5 -27.12 7.94 32.33
C ALA A 5 -28.18 7.03 31.71
N VAL A 6 -28.34 7.09 30.38
CA VAL A 6 -29.15 6.13 29.61
C VAL A 6 -28.38 5.74 28.35
N MET A 7 -28.17 4.43 28.18
CA MET A 7 -27.71 3.79 26.94
C MET A 7 -28.89 3.04 26.29
N PRO A 8 -28.86 2.80 24.97
CA PRO A 8 -29.56 1.68 24.34
C PRO A 8 -28.53 0.70 23.73
N SER A 9 -28.39 -0.51 24.26
CA SER A 9 -29.17 -1.74 24.01
C SER A 9 -28.79 -2.50 22.73
N CYS A 10 -28.34 -3.72 22.97
CA CYS A 10 -27.83 -4.76 22.09
C CYS A 10 -28.99 -5.57 21.48
N GLY A 11 -28.99 -5.76 20.15
CA GLY A 11 -29.90 -6.65 19.44
C GLY A 11 -29.20 -7.93 18.99
N LYS A 12 -29.58 -9.06 19.58
CA LYS A 12 -29.19 -10.43 19.17
C LYS A 12 -30.22 -10.97 18.18
N SER A 13 -29.77 -11.71 17.16
CA SER A 13 -30.53 -12.86 16.65
C SER A 13 -29.60 -13.93 16.07
N CYS A 14 -29.80 -15.16 16.53
CA CYS A 14 -29.19 -16.43 16.11
C CYS A 14 -29.85 -16.90 14.79
N SER A 15 -29.32 -17.78 13.92
CA SER A 15 -28.89 -19.17 14.16
C SER A 15 -28.44 -19.86 12.84
N ARG A 16 -27.64 -20.93 12.99
CA ARG A 16 -27.59 -22.21 12.22
C ARG A 16 -26.80 -22.34 10.89
N SER A 17 -25.53 -22.74 11.05
CA SER A 17 -24.86 -24.01 10.64
C SER A 17 -25.17 -24.80 9.34
N PRO A 18 -24.21 -25.64 8.88
CA PRO A 18 -24.04 -26.08 7.48
C PRO A 18 -24.37 -27.58 7.23
N GLN A 19 -24.52 -27.96 5.96
CA GLN A 19 -24.44 -29.34 5.43
C GLN A 19 -23.77 -29.26 4.04
N LEU A 20 -22.62 -29.85 3.71
CA LEU A 20 -22.19 -31.26 3.70
C LEU A 20 -23.14 -32.19 2.95
N PHE A 21 -22.85 -32.54 1.70
CA PHE A 21 -23.15 -33.87 1.17
C PHE A 21 -22.18 -34.31 0.07
N ARG A 22 -21.95 -35.62 0.06
CA ARG A 22 -20.83 -36.39 -0.46
C ARG A 22 -21.32 -37.36 -1.54
N GLN A 23 -20.43 -37.67 -2.49
CA GLN A 23 -20.34 -38.84 -3.41
C GLN A 23 -21.58 -39.33 -4.19
N LYS A 24 -21.35 -39.63 -5.47
CA LYS A 24 -21.60 -40.99 -5.99
C LYS A 24 -20.71 -41.35 -7.18
N ILE A 25 -20.03 -42.48 -7.04
CA ILE A 25 -19.38 -43.28 -8.08
C ILE A 25 -20.36 -44.41 -8.38
N ASP A 26 -20.58 -44.77 -9.65
CA ASP A 26 -21.17 -46.06 -10.04
C ASP A 26 -20.46 -46.61 -11.31
N LYS A 27 -20.23 -47.93 -11.32
CA LYS A 27 -19.51 -48.77 -12.30
C LYS A 27 -20.51 -49.59 -13.14
N SER A 28 -20.12 -49.95 -14.38
CA SER A 28 -20.31 -51.25 -15.09
C SER A 28 -20.08 -51.02 -16.60
N GLY A 29 -19.32 -51.76 -17.41
CA GLY A 29 -18.79 -53.13 -17.36
C GLY A 29 -19.43 -53.97 -18.47
N GLU A 30 -18.70 -54.38 -19.53
CA GLU A 30 -18.80 -55.69 -20.23
C GLU A 30 -17.99 -55.78 -21.53
N GLY A 31 -17.46 -56.99 -21.82
CA GLY A 31 -16.98 -57.40 -23.15
C GLY A 31 -15.62 -58.14 -23.17
N TYR A 32 -15.64 -59.42 -23.54
CA TYR A 32 -14.58 -60.43 -23.34
C TYR A 32 -13.77 -60.76 -24.63
N LYS A 33 -12.59 -61.37 -24.42
CA LYS A 33 -11.42 -61.76 -25.27
C LYS A 33 -11.74 -62.77 -26.44
N PRO A 34 -10.79 -63.31 -27.28
CA PRO A 34 -9.30 -63.33 -27.25
C PRO A 34 -8.53 -63.30 -28.62
N VAL A 35 -7.18 -63.41 -28.59
CA VAL A 35 -6.28 -64.28 -29.42
C VAL A 35 -4.93 -63.63 -29.85
N ALA A 36 -3.85 -64.21 -29.29
CA ALA A 36 -2.49 -64.58 -29.78
C ALA A 36 -1.48 -63.65 -30.53
N LYS A 37 -0.23 -63.78 -30.04
CA LYS A 37 1.14 -63.73 -30.64
C LYS A 37 1.64 -62.38 -31.20
N MET A 38 2.70 -61.77 -30.63
CA MET A 38 4.15 -62.11 -30.53
C MET A 38 4.95 -61.64 -31.75
N GLN A 39 5.82 -60.64 -31.52
CA GLN A 39 6.94 -60.05 -32.31
C GLN A 39 6.94 -58.55 -31.95
N ASN A 40 8.02 -57.80 -31.73
CA ASN A 40 9.45 -57.95 -31.98
C ASN A 40 10.14 -56.86 -31.13
N GLU A 41 11.27 -57.20 -30.50
CA GLU A 41 12.50 -56.38 -30.44
C GLU A 41 12.51 -54.93 -29.87
N GLU A 42 13.54 -54.67 -29.06
CA GLU A 42 14.18 -53.34 -28.87
C GLU A 42 13.52 -52.30 -27.96
N ARG A 43 13.23 -52.62 -26.69
CA ARG A 43 13.25 -51.55 -25.66
C ARG A 43 13.62 -52.01 -24.25
N LYS A 44 14.71 -52.77 -24.14
CA LYS A 44 15.37 -52.98 -22.85
C LYS A 44 16.86 -53.03 -23.08
N PHE A 45 17.53 -51.88 -22.99
CA PHE A 45 18.87 -51.75 -22.42
C PHE A 45 19.17 -50.26 -22.34
N LEU A 46 19.97 -49.85 -21.36
CA LEU A 46 20.31 -48.45 -21.01
C LEU A 46 19.35 -47.80 -19.99
N LYS A 47 18.99 -48.56 -18.96
CA LYS A 47 19.07 -48.04 -17.58
C LYS A 47 20.46 -48.36 -17.06
N CYS A 48 21.41 -47.43 -17.14
CA CYS A 48 22.54 -47.32 -16.22
C CYS A 48 23.39 -46.09 -16.55
N LEU A 49 23.72 -45.29 -15.53
CA LEU A 49 24.54 -44.05 -15.53
C LEU A 49 23.85 -42.85 -16.24
N VAL A 50 23.56 -41.69 -15.63
CA VAL A 50 24.36 -40.81 -14.75
C VAL A 50 23.40 -39.84 -14.01
N PRO A 51 23.45 -39.69 -12.67
CA PRO A 51 23.07 -38.45 -11.98
C PRO A 51 24.30 -37.51 -11.87
N PRO A 52 24.21 -36.17 -11.70
CA PRO A 52 23.16 -35.18 -11.97
C PRO A 52 23.67 -34.01 -12.88
N LEU A 53 23.00 -33.67 -13.97
CA LEU A 53 23.32 -32.45 -14.76
C LEU A 53 22.21 -31.41 -14.62
N MET A 54 21.95 -31.00 -13.38
CA MET A 54 21.13 -29.85 -13.02
C MET A 54 21.94 -28.90 -12.11
N ALA A 55 23.19 -28.63 -12.51
CA ALA A 55 24.10 -27.75 -11.78
C ALA A 55 24.73 -26.68 -12.70
N ALA A 56 24.02 -26.25 -13.75
CA ALA A 56 24.53 -25.27 -14.72
C ALA A 56 23.50 -24.19 -15.13
N ILE A 57 22.57 -23.85 -14.24
CA ILE A 57 21.74 -22.61 -14.35
C ILE A 57 21.66 -21.91 -12.98
N VAL A 58 22.79 -21.84 -12.28
CA VAL A 58 22.95 -21.01 -11.05
C VAL A 58 24.06 -19.95 -11.24
N ALA A 59 24.65 -19.86 -12.44
CA ALA A 59 25.81 -19.00 -12.70
C ALA A 59 25.52 -17.69 -13.45
N LEU A 60 24.24 -17.36 -13.71
CA LEU A 60 23.84 -16.10 -14.35
C LEU A 60 22.49 -15.63 -13.79
N SER A 61 22.39 -15.49 -12.47
CA SER A 61 21.35 -14.63 -11.88
C SER A 61 21.90 -13.20 -11.95
N PRO A 62 21.32 -12.29 -12.75
CA PRO A 62 21.59 -10.87 -12.54
C PRO A 62 21.20 -10.59 -11.10
N LEU A 63 22.12 -10.04 -10.31
CA LEU A 63 21.76 -9.44 -9.02
C LEU A 63 20.66 -8.43 -9.32
N CYS A 64 19.42 -8.76 -8.95
CA CYS A 64 18.32 -7.82 -8.85
C CYS A 64 18.61 -6.90 -7.65
N ASN A 65 19.71 -6.15 -7.69
CA ASN A 65 19.90 -5.02 -6.82
C ASN A 65 18.90 -3.99 -7.32
N THR A 66 17.77 -3.87 -6.64
CA THR A 66 16.91 -2.68 -6.75
C THR A 66 17.77 -1.50 -6.34
N GLN A 67 18.42 -0.89 -7.32
CA GLN A 67 19.22 0.31 -7.16
C GLN A 67 18.23 1.43 -6.89
N VAL A 68 17.89 1.62 -5.61
CA VAL A 68 17.12 2.77 -5.14
C VAL A 68 17.87 3.99 -5.65
N SER A 69 17.21 4.75 -6.53
CA SER A 69 17.82 5.91 -7.18
C SER A 69 18.22 6.92 -6.10
N VAL A 70 19.49 7.34 -6.10
CA VAL A 70 20.02 8.36 -5.19
C VAL A 70 19.20 9.66 -5.26
N GLY A 71 18.58 9.95 -6.42
CA GLY A 71 17.68 11.09 -6.56
C GLY A 71 16.42 10.98 -5.68
N GLN A 72 15.80 9.80 -5.62
CA GLN A 72 14.58 9.59 -4.83
C GLN A 72 14.81 9.73 -3.32
N THR A 73 16.01 9.35 -2.84
CA THR A 73 16.34 9.49 -1.42
C THR A 73 16.60 10.94 -1.05
N ILE A 74 17.30 11.70 -1.91
CA ILE A 74 17.53 13.14 -1.71
C ILE A 74 16.20 13.91 -1.67
N ASP A 75 15.30 13.64 -2.60
CA ASP A 75 14.03 14.34 -2.68
C ASP A 75 13.10 13.99 -1.50
N ALA A 76 13.13 12.73 -1.03
CA ALA A 76 12.46 12.35 0.21
C ALA A 76 13.00 13.11 1.44
N GLN A 77 14.33 13.31 1.55
CA GLN A 77 14.92 14.07 2.65
C GLN A 77 14.60 15.57 2.57
N LYS A 78 14.59 16.15 1.37
CA LYS A 78 14.15 17.52 1.13
C LYS A 78 12.68 17.69 1.50
N GLY A 79 11.82 16.80 1.03
CA GLY A 79 10.39 16.77 1.37
C GLY A 79 10.16 16.69 2.88
N ALA A 80 10.88 15.80 3.58
CA ALA A 80 10.81 15.69 5.04
C ALA A 80 11.23 16.99 5.74
N THR A 81 12.31 17.63 5.27
CA THR A 81 12.81 18.90 5.83
C THR A 81 11.82 20.04 5.61
N LEU A 82 11.25 20.14 4.40
CA LEU A 82 10.20 21.11 4.09
C LEU A 82 8.96 20.88 4.95
N PHE A 83 8.54 19.63 5.10
CA PHE A 83 7.37 19.26 5.91
C PHE A 83 7.56 19.64 7.38
N ARG A 84 8.74 19.34 7.96
CA ARG A 84 9.08 19.77 9.33
C ARG A 84 9.05 21.28 9.50
N ARG A 85 9.48 22.04 8.49
CA ARG A 85 9.49 23.51 8.56
C ARG A 85 8.10 24.13 8.43
N ALA A 86 7.24 23.59 7.58
CA ALA A 86 6.00 24.26 7.15
C ALA A 86 4.71 23.61 7.66
N CYS A 87 4.71 22.30 7.93
CA CYS A 87 3.48 21.52 8.07
C CYS A 87 3.30 20.92 9.47
N ILE A 88 4.40 20.60 10.16
CA ILE A 88 4.38 19.86 11.44
C ILE A 88 3.57 20.56 12.53
N GLY A 89 3.48 21.90 12.50
CA GLY A 89 2.70 22.67 13.47
C GLY A 89 1.21 22.27 13.51
N CYS A 90 0.67 21.75 12.40
CA CYS A 90 -0.70 21.24 12.34
C CYS A 90 -0.78 19.73 12.10
N HIS A 91 0.19 19.18 11.37
CA HIS A 91 0.18 17.81 10.84
C HIS A 91 1.31 16.94 11.38
N ASP A 92 1.64 17.11 12.66
CA ASP A 92 2.64 16.27 13.33
C ASP A 92 2.31 14.78 13.21
N ALA A 93 3.33 13.97 12.91
CA ALA A 93 3.23 12.54 12.63
C ALA A 93 2.05 12.13 11.68
N GLY A 94 1.68 13.02 10.74
CA GLY A 94 0.58 12.78 9.81
C GLY A 94 -0.82 13.07 10.38
N GLY A 95 -0.91 13.56 11.62
CA GLY A 95 -2.16 13.93 12.27
C GLY A 95 -2.81 15.21 11.71
N ASN A 96 -3.80 15.71 12.44
CA ASN A 96 -4.35 17.05 12.24
C ASN A 96 -4.92 17.56 13.57
N ILE A 97 -4.22 18.49 14.21
CA ILE A 97 -4.62 19.03 15.52
C ILE A 97 -5.83 19.98 15.43
N ILE A 98 -6.14 20.48 14.23
CA ILE A 98 -7.16 21.50 14.00
C ILE A 98 -8.51 20.89 13.60
N GLN A 99 -8.49 19.78 12.85
CA GLN A 99 -9.70 19.15 12.33
C GLN A 99 -9.60 17.62 12.38
N PRO A 100 -10.30 16.99 13.35
CA PRO A 100 -10.44 15.54 13.39
C PRO A 100 -11.05 15.00 12.10
N GLY A 101 -10.52 13.87 11.62
CA GLY A 101 -10.96 13.24 10.38
C GLY A 101 -10.47 13.89 9.08
N ALA A 102 -9.57 14.87 9.17
CA ALA A 102 -8.82 15.44 8.06
C ALA A 102 -7.31 15.28 8.27
N THR A 103 -6.88 14.10 8.76
CA THR A 103 -5.47 13.77 8.90
C THR A 103 -4.83 13.46 7.55
N LEU A 104 -3.50 13.34 7.53
CA LEU A 104 -2.73 12.94 6.35
C LEU A 104 -2.56 11.41 6.25
N PHE A 105 -3.28 10.63 7.07
CA PHE A 105 -3.32 9.18 6.91
C PHE A 105 -4.18 8.79 5.71
N LEU A 106 -3.78 7.73 5.01
CA LEU A 106 -4.42 7.28 3.76
C LEU A 106 -5.94 7.15 3.88
N LYS A 107 -6.44 6.55 4.96
CA LYS A 107 -7.89 6.40 5.22
C LYS A 107 -8.66 7.73 5.26
N ASP A 108 -8.05 8.79 5.79
CA ASP A 108 -8.68 10.10 5.84
C ASP A 108 -8.57 10.81 4.49
N LEU A 109 -7.44 10.68 3.79
CA LEU A 109 -7.27 11.23 2.45
C LEU A 109 -8.28 10.63 1.46
N GLU A 110 -8.42 9.30 1.44
CA GLU A 110 -9.40 8.59 0.61
C GLU A 110 -10.84 9.00 0.94
N ARG A 111 -11.19 9.04 2.24
CA ARG A 111 -12.53 9.45 2.68
C ARG A 111 -12.86 10.88 2.23
N ASN A 112 -11.86 11.75 2.16
CA ASN A 112 -12.01 13.13 1.73
C ASN A 112 -11.79 13.34 0.22
N GLY A 113 -11.47 12.27 -0.54
CA GLY A 113 -11.24 12.31 -1.98
C GLY A 113 -9.98 13.06 -2.40
N VAL A 114 -8.94 13.05 -1.57
CA VAL A 114 -7.68 13.80 -1.76
C VAL A 114 -6.46 12.91 -1.54
N ASP A 115 -6.58 11.63 -1.84
CA ASP A 115 -5.52 10.62 -1.78
C ASP A 115 -4.56 10.68 -2.96
N LYS A 116 -4.86 11.47 -4.00
CA LYS A 116 -3.97 11.68 -5.14
C LYS A 116 -2.97 12.79 -4.87
N GLU A 117 -1.76 12.64 -5.37
CA GLU A 117 -0.69 13.63 -5.24
C GLU A 117 -1.12 15.01 -5.79
N GLU A 118 -1.84 15.04 -6.90
CA GLU A 118 -2.31 16.28 -7.52
C GLU A 118 -3.32 17.03 -6.64
N GLU A 119 -4.15 16.30 -5.89
CA GLU A 119 -5.09 16.92 -4.96
C GLU A 119 -4.38 17.40 -3.69
N ILE A 120 -3.40 16.65 -3.19
CA ILE A 120 -2.55 17.11 -2.07
C ILE A 120 -1.79 18.38 -2.46
N TYR A 121 -1.23 18.40 -3.67
CA TYR A 121 -0.59 19.58 -4.26
C TYR A 121 -1.55 20.77 -4.27
N ARG A 122 -2.75 20.58 -4.83
CA ARG A 122 -3.77 21.63 -4.94
C ARG A 122 -4.20 22.16 -3.57
N LEU A 123 -4.42 21.30 -2.58
CA LEU A 123 -4.76 21.71 -1.22
C LEU A 123 -3.63 22.49 -0.56
N THR A 124 -2.39 22.05 -0.74
CA THR A 124 -1.21 22.74 -0.21
C THR A 124 -1.03 24.10 -0.89
N TYR A 125 -1.29 24.19 -2.19
CA TYR A 125 -1.18 25.43 -2.95
C TYR A 125 -2.24 26.45 -2.54
N TYR A 126 -3.52 26.07 -2.59
CA TYR A 126 -4.64 27.02 -2.45
C TYR A 126 -5.24 27.08 -1.05
N GLY A 127 -4.95 26.11 -0.19
CA GLY A 127 -5.58 25.97 1.11
C GLY A 127 -6.99 25.39 1.03
N LYS A 128 -7.54 25.01 2.18
CA LYS A 128 -8.94 24.56 2.32
C LYS A 128 -9.43 24.78 3.75
N GLY A 129 -10.51 25.54 3.90
CA GLY A 129 -11.10 25.83 5.19
C GLY A 129 -10.11 26.55 6.11
N ARG A 130 -9.71 25.89 7.21
CA ARG A 130 -8.75 26.44 8.19
C ARG A 130 -7.29 26.20 7.82
N MET A 131 -7.00 25.35 6.82
CA MET A 131 -5.63 25.15 6.34
C MET A 131 -5.29 26.27 5.34
N PRO A 132 -4.25 27.08 5.61
CA PRO A 132 -3.84 28.13 4.69
C PRO A 132 -3.19 27.55 3.42
N GLY A 133 -3.36 28.23 2.29
CA GLY A 133 -2.61 27.93 1.07
C GLY A 133 -1.19 28.52 1.08
N PHE A 134 -0.23 27.78 0.51
CA PHE A 134 1.19 28.13 0.50
C PHE A 134 1.72 28.58 -0.86
N GLY A 135 0.98 28.37 -1.95
CA GLY A 135 1.42 28.70 -3.30
C GLY A 135 1.59 30.20 -3.51
N GLU A 136 2.51 30.59 -4.39
CA GLU A 136 2.79 32.01 -4.69
C GLU A 136 1.54 32.77 -5.13
N ASN A 137 0.71 32.14 -5.96
CA ASN A 137 -0.52 32.74 -6.50
C ASN A 137 -1.78 32.46 -5.66
N CYS A 138 -1.66 31.89 -4.46
CA CYS A 138 -2.83 31.73 -3.59
C CYS A 138 -3.45 33.09 -3.24
N THR A 139 -4.77 33.18 -3.42
CA THR A 139 -5.59 34.38 -3.24
C THR A 139 -7.03 33.99 -2.87
N PRO A 140 -7.78 34.81 -2.10
CA PRO A 140 -7.41 36.06 -1.42
C PRO A 140 -6.39 35.89 -0.29
N ARG A 141 -5.71 36.97 0.10
CA ARG A 141 -4.61 36.94 1.10
C ARG A 141 -4.97 36.21 2.40
N GLY A 142 -6.21 36.34 2.87
CA GLY A 142 -6.71 35.76 4.12
C GLY A 142 -6.87 34.24 4.12
N GLN A 143 -6.92 33.59 2.94
CA GLN A 143 -6.95 32.12 2.86
C GLN A 143 -5.55 31.50 2.78
N CYS A 144 -4.51 32.33 2.70
CA CYS A 144 -3.14 31.89 2.43
C CYS A 144 -2.24 32.17 3.62
N THR A 145 -1.12 31.45 3.69
CA THR A 145 -0.16 31.55 4.79
C THR A 145 0.35 32.98 4.95
N PHE A 146 0.43 33.47 6.18
CA PHE A 146 1.01 34.79 6.47
C PHE A 146 2.53 34.82 6.33
N GLY A 147 3.18 33.66 6.41
CA GLY A 147 4.62 33.51 6.17
C GLY A 147 5.01 33.56 4.69
N PRO A 148 6.28 33.26 4.38
CA PRO A 148 6.75 33.11 3.01
C PRO A 148 5.94 32.08 2.25
N ARG A 149 5.67 32.36 0.97
CA ARG A 149 5.10 31.39 0.04
C ARG A 149 6.15 30.36 -0.37
N LEU A 150 5.69 29.21 -0.82
CA LEU A 150 6.53 28.14 -1.34
C LEU A 150 6.49 28.15 -2.87
N GLN A 151 7.61 27.79 -3.49
CA GLN A 151 7.71 27.60 -4.93
C GLN A 151 6.88 26.37 -5.36
N GLU A 152 6.46 26.33 -6.63
CA GLU A 152 5.71 25.21 -7.23
C GLU A 152 6.43 23.86 -6.99
N ASP A 153 7.75 23.83 -7.21
CA ASP A 153 8.58 22.62 -7.03
C ASP A 153 8.67 22.18 -5.56
N GLU A 154 8.69 23.11 -4.60
CA GLU A 154 8.66 22.78 -3.17
C GLU A 154 7.32 22.17 -2.77
N ILE A 155 6.21 22.67 -3.32
CA ILE A 155 4.87 22.15 -3.06
C ILE A 155 4.69 20.76 -3.69
N LYS A 156 5.27 20.55 -4.88
CA LYS A 156 5.29 19.22 -5.51
C LYS A 156 6.06 18.21 -4.66
N LEU A 157 7.27 18.55 -4.21
CA LEU A 157 8.05 17.72 -3.29
C LEU A 157 7.28 17.41 -1.99
N LEU A 158 6.54 18.37 -1.45
CA LEU A 158 5.69 18.15 -0.28
C LEU A 158 4.54 17.18 -0.57
N ALA A 159 3.89 17.30 -1.73
CA ALA A 159 2.80 16.42 -2.13
C ALA A 159 3.27 14.97 -2.31
N GLU A 160 4.39 14.78 -3.01
CA GLU A 160 5.06 13.49 -3.17
C GLU A 160 5.42 12.89 -1.80
N PHE A 161 6.01 13.70 -0.91
CA PHE A 161 6.37 13.28 0.45
C PHE A 161 5.15 12.85 1.26
N VAL A 162 4.09 13.66 1.29
CA VAL A 162 2.85 13.33 2.04
C VAL A 162 2.21 12.07 1.49
N LYS A 163 2.14 11.91 0.16
CA LYS A 163 1.60 10.70 -0.46
C LYS A 163 2.41 9.46 -0.06
N SER A 164 3.74 9.55 -0.17
CA SER A 164 4.64 8.46 0.22
C SER A 164 4.50 8.08 1.70
N GLN A 165 4.39 9.07 2.59
CA GLN A 165 4.21 8.83 4.02
C GLN A 165 2.84 8.24 4.33
N ALA A 166 1.77 8.70 3.68
CA ALA A 166 0.44 8.14 3.83
C ALA A 166 0.39 6.66 3.44
N ASP A 167 1.02 6.30 2.31
CA ASP A 167 1.11 4.92 1.81
C ASP A 167 1.88 3.99 2.76
N ARG A 168 2.86 4.56 3.47
CA ARG A 168 3.67 3.85 4.47
C ARG A 168 3.07 3.89 5.87
N GLY A 169 1.92 4.53 6.06
CA GLY A 169 1.25 4.65 7.34
C GLY A 169 1.99 5.53 8.35
N TRP A 170 2.71 6.56 7.89
CA TRP A 170 3.47 7.51 8.71
C TRP A 170 4.43 6.82 9.71
N PRO A 171 5.49 6.15 9.22
CA PRO A 171 6.48 5.54 10.11
C PRO A 171 7.19 6.63 10.93
N SER A 172 7.46 6.34 12.21
CA SER A 172 8.31 7.17 13.06
C SER A 172 9.68 7.29 12.39
N ILE A 173 10.07 8.51 12.01
CA ILE A 173 11.42 8.78 11.54
C ILE A 173 12.28 8.91 12.80
N GLU A 174 12.87 7.80 13.24
CA GLU A 174 13.96 7.84 14.21
C GLU A 174 15.11 8.58 13.53
N VAL A 175 15.29 9.85 13.90
CA VAL A 175 16.47 10.61 13.51
C VAL A 175 17.52 10.21 14.53
N ASP A 176 18.42 9.29 14.15
CA ASP A 176 19.63 9.01 14.92
C ASP A 176 20.33 10.36 15.17
N GLY A 177 20.37 10.75 16.45
CA GLY A 177 20.90 12.04 16.87
C GLY A 177 22.42 12.10 16.74
N ASP A 178 22.92 13.22 16.21
CA ASP A 178 24.26 13.73 16.45
C ASP A 178 24.22 14.82 17.54
#